data_AF-A0AAV3YCR2-F1
#
_entry.id   AF-A0AAV3YCR2-F1
#
_cell.length_a   1.000
_cell.length_b   1.000
_cell.length_c   1.000
_cell.angle_alpha   90.00
_cell.angle_beta   90.00
_cell.angle_gamma   90.00
#
_symmetry.space_group_name_H-M   'P 1'
#
loop_
_entity.id
_entity.type
_entity.pdbx_description
1 polymer ?
#
loop_
_entity_poly.entity_id
_entity_poly.type
_entity_poly.pdbx_seq_one_letter_code
_entity_poly.pdbx_strand_id
1 'polypeptide(L)'
;MDNMVRDKIVFSIKEKPLKERLSRENNPTLQKVKDLCLAFELTQIEIKKMNEAGTTTSGNDQSRSVAPLQQVKKKKFAPEPSKRICKQCGSEHRPRQCPANGKTCHKCKGKNHLLPFVAQGKRTKLLTRQRFMKLK
;
A
#
# COMPACT_ATOMS: atom_id res chain seq x y z
N MET A 1 40.03 1.55 -13.55
CA MET A 1 39.43 2.19 -12.36
C MET A 1 37.90 2.14 -12.38
N ASP A 2 37.29 2.06 -13.58
CA ASP A 2 35.84 2.05 -13.80
C ASP A 2 35.07 0.88 -13.18
N ASN A 3 35.71 -0.27 -12.95
CA ASN A 3 35.04 -1.44 -12.36
C ASN A 3 34.66 -1.21 -10.88
N MET A 4 35.55 -0.62 -10.08
CA MET A 4 35.25 -0.33 -8.66
C MET A 4 34.16 0.73 -8.49
N VAL A 5 34.14 1.73 -9.37
CA VAL A 5 33.12 2.78 -9.37
C VAL A 5 31.75 2.20 -9.73
N ARG A 6 31.71 1.36 -10.77
CA ARG A 6 30.52 0.61 -11.18
C ARG A 6 30.00 -0.26 -10.05
N ASP A 7 30.85 -1.08 -9.45
CA ASP A 7 30.46 -1.97 -8.34
C ASP A 7 29.88 -1.18 -7.18
N LYS A 8 30.54 -0.08 -6.76
CA LYS A 8 29.99 0.81 -5.74
C LYS A 8 28.59 1.31 -6.08
N ILE A 9 28.36 1.75 -7.32
CA ILE A 9 27.04 2.20 -7.78
C ILE A 9 26.02 1.06 -7.68
N VAL A 10 26.34 -0.13 -8.21
CA VAL A 10 25.43 -1.29 -8.18
C VAL A 10 25.07 -1.68 -6.75
N PHE A 11 26.06 -1.68 -5.84
CA PHE A 11 25.84 -2.01 -4.44
C PHE A 11 25.03 -0.94 -3.69
N SER A 12 25.21 0.34 -4.03
CA SER A 12 24.50 1.48 -3.41
C SER A 12 23.05 1.65 -3.87
N ILE A 13 22.60 1.00 -4.94
CA ILE A 13 21.20 1.05 -5.39
C ILE A 13 20.26 0.41 -4.35
N LYS A 14 19.22 1.14 -3.94
CA LYS A 14 18.18 0.68 -3.00
C LYS A 14 17.13 -0.21 -3.67
N GLU A 15 16.83 0.05 -4.94
CA GLU A 15 15.82 -0.66 -5.71
C GLU A 15 16.31 -2.08 -6.08
N LYS A 16 15.80 -3.08 -5.36
CA LYS A 16 16.07 -4.50 -5.60
C LYS A 16 15.92 -4.93 -7.08
N PRO A 17 14.84 -4.58 -7.82
CA PRO A 17 14.68 -5.04 -9.19
C PRO A 17 15.75 -4.48 -10.13
N LEU A 18 16.14 -3.20 -9.95
CA LEU A 18 17.21 -2.59 -10.73
C LEU A 18 18.58 -3.20 -10.40
N LYS A 19 18.85 -3.45 -9.12
CA LYS A 19 20.08 -4.08 -8.65
C LYS A 19 20.24 -5.51 -9.19
N GLU A 20 19.18 -6.31 -9.16
CA GLU A 20 19.18 -7.67 -9.71
C GLU A 20 19.41 -7.66 -11.23
N ARG A 21 18.79 -6.70 -11.95
CA ARG A 21 18.99 -6.53 -13.39
C ARG A 21 20.42 -6.13 -13.73
N LEU A 22 21.01 -5.18 -12.99
CA LEU A 22 22.41 -4.77 -13.18
C LEU A 22 23.40 -5.87 -12.84
N SER A 23 23.16 -6.63 -11.76
CA SER A 23 24.04 -7.74 -11.34
C SER A 23 23.99 -8.94 -12.30
N ARG A 24 22.90 -9.10 -13.06
CA ARG A 24 22.78 -10.13 -14.09
C ARG A 24 23.52 -9.79 -15.37
N GLU A 25 23.73 -8.51 -15.67
CA GLU A 25 24.48 -8.12 -16.84
C GLU A 25 25.97 -8.44 -16.66
N ASN A 26 26.54 -9.13 -17.65
CA ASN A 26 27.94 -9.49 -17.63
C ASN A 26 28.80 -8.26 -17.96
N ASN A 27 29.45 -7.67 -16.95
CA ASN A 27 30.34 -6.52 -17.06
C ASN A 27 29.71 -5.26 -17.71
N PRO A 28 28.67 -4.65 -17.14
CA PRO A 28 28.04 -3.48 -17.72
C PRO A 28 28.97 -2.26 -17.63
N THR A 29 29.37 -1.67 -18.75
CA THR A 29 30.14 -0.41 -18.75
C THR A 29 29.45 0.68 -17.93
N LEU A 30 30.21 1.65 -17.39
CA LEU A 30 29.65 2.73 -16.58
C LEU A 30 28.53 3.51 -17.30
N GLN A 31 28.61 3.69 -18.62
CA GLN A 31 27.53 4.29 -19.40
C GLN A 31 26.25 3.45 -19.38
N LYS A 32 26.33 2.15 -19.67
CA LYS A 32 25.17 1.22 -19.58
C LYS A 32 24.49 1.26 -18.21
N VAL A 33 25.27 1.35 -17.13
CA VAL A 33 24.71 1.49 -15.77
C VAL A 33 23.90 2.78 -15.64
N LYS A 34 24.39 3.91 -16.16
CA LYS A 34 23.65 5.18 -16.15
C LYS A 34 22.37 5.09 -16.98
N ASP A 35 22.46 4.55 -18.19
CA ASP A 35 21.31 4.42 -19.10
C ASP A 35 20.21 3.55 -18.49
N LEU A 36 20.59 2.44 -17.86
CA LEU A 36 19.64 1.56 -17.16
C LEU A 36 18.99 2.22 -15.95
N CYS A 37 19.76 2.97 -15.14
CA CYS A 37 19.20 3.73 -14.03
C CYS A 37 18.19 4.77 -14.53
N LEU A 38 18.54 5.54 -15.57
CA LEU A 38 17.66 6.55 -16.15
C LEU A 38 16.39 5.92 -16.73
N ALA A 39 16.52 4.85 -17.52
CA ALA A 39 15.38 4.14 -18.06
C ALA A 39 14.47 3.60 -16.95
N PHE A 40 15.05 3.05 -15.88
CA PHE A 40 14.29 2.58 -14.74
C PHE A 40 13.53 3.71 -14.04
N GLU A 41 14.17 4.85 -13.80
CA GLU A 41 13.51 6.03 -13.21
C GLU A 41 12.33 6.53 -14.04
N LEU A 42 12.50 6.62 -15.37
CA LEU A 42 11.42 6.99 -16.28
C LEU A 42 10.24 6.03 -16.20
N THR A 43 10.50 4.71 -16.25
CA THR A 43 9.44 3.70 -16.12
C THR A 43 8.73 3.78 -14.77
N GLN A 44 9.47 4.02 -13.68
CA GLN A 44 8.87 4.16 -12.35
C GLN A 44 8.00 5.40 -12.23
N ILE A 45 8.36 6.51 -12.89
CA ILE A 45 7.53 7.72 -12.96
C ILE A 45 6.26 7.43 -13.75
N GLU A 46 6.37 6.76 -14.89
CA GLU A 46 5.24 6.43 -15.75
C GLU A 46 4.25 5.46 -15.05
N ILE A 47 4.76 4.39 -14.42
CA ILE A 47 3.96 3.43 -13.67
C ILE A 47 3.22 4.12 -12.51
N LYS A 48 3.84 5.10 -11.82
CA LYS A 48 3.17 5.88 -10.78
C LYS A 48 2.00 6.69 -11.36
N LYS A 49 2.23 7.40 -12.47
CA LYS A 49 1.19 8.18 -13.15
C LYS A 49 0.02 7.30 -13.63
N MET A 50 0.29 6.11 -14.16
CA MET A 50 -0.75 5.15 -14.57
C MET A 50 -1.56 4.61 -13.39
N ASN A 51 -0.90 4.29 -12.27
CA ASN A 51 -1.59 3.83 -11.06
C ASN A 51 -2.44 4.92 -10.40
N GLU A 52 -1.98 6.18 -10.45
CA GLU A 52 -2.76 7.31 -9.95
C GLU A 52 -3.97 7.60 -10.85
N ALA A 53 -3.82 7.50 -12.18
CA ALA A 53 -4.91 7.65 -13.13
C ALA A 53 -5.97 6.51 -13.04
N GLY A 54 -5.58 5.31 -12.60
CA GLY A 54 -6.46 4.13 -12.50
C GLY A 54 -7.39 4.10 -11.27
N THR A 55 -7.38 5.10 -10.39
CA THR A 55 -8.21 5.10 -9.16
C THR A 55 -9.54 5.86 -9.27
N THR A 56 -9.89 6.34 -10.47
CA THR A 56 -11.19 6.99 -10.75
C THR A 56 -12.04 6.20 -11.75
N THR A 57 -12.33 4.93 -11.47
CA THR A 57 -13.56 4.28 -11.96
C THR A 57 -13.92 3.13 -11.04
N SER A 58 -14.77 3.43 -10.06
CA SER A 58 -15.78 2.46 -9.64
C SER A 58 -16.72 2.26 -10.83
N GLY A 59 -16.89 1.03 -11.28
CA GLY A 59 -17.76 0.73 -12.41
C GLY A 59 -17.93 -0.77 -12.59
N ASN A 60 -18.89 -1.33 -11.87
CA ASN A 60 -19.57 -2.57 -12.19
C ASN A 60 -19.95 -2.58 -13.67
N ASP A 61 -19.41 -3.49 -14.48
CA ASP A 61 -20.02 -3.78 -15.78
C ASP A 61 -20.14 -5.29 -16.01
N GLN A 62 -21.39 -5.65 -16.27
CA GLN A 62 -21.86 -6.97 -16.57
C GLN A 62 -21.80 -7.20 -18.08
N SER A 63 -21.67 -8.47 -18.45
CA SER A 63 -22.17 -9.04 -19.71
C SER A 63 -21.47 -8.63 -21.00
N ARG A 64 -20.67 -9.56 -21.53
CA ARG A 64 -20.93 -9.99 -22.92
C ARG A 64 -20.69 -11.49 -23.07
N SER A 65 -21.79 -12.19 -23.30
CA SER A 65 -21.92 -13.61 -23.53
C SER A 65 -21.28 -14.04 -24.86
N VAL A 66 -20.46 -15.09 -24.84
CA VAL A 66 -20.33 -16.06 -25.93
C VAL A 66 -20.10 -17.45 -25.32
N ALA A 67 -20.80 -18.46 -25.86
CA ALA A 67 -21.07 -19.77 -25.26
C ALA A 67 -19.90 -20.80 -25.40
N PRO A 68 -20.07 -22.10 -25.07
CA PRO A 68 -19.53 -22.71 -23.86
C PRO A 68 -18.53 -23.83 -24.16
N LEU A 69 -17.29 -23.76 -23.68
CA LEU A 69 -16.37 -24.90 -23.80
C LEU A 69 -15.62 -25.21 -22.50
N GLN A 70 -15.92 -26.42 -22.03
CA GLN A 70 -15.11 -27.29 -21.17
C GLN A 70 -14.74 -26.73 -19.79
N GLN A 71 -15.60 -27.11 -18.85
CA GLN A 71 -15.43 -27.06 -17.42
C GLN A 71 -14.26 -27.95 -16.97
N VAL A 72 -13.02 -27.53 -17.25
CA VAL A 72 -11.87 -27.99 -16.47
C VAL A 72 -12.02 -27.38 -15.10
N LYS A 73 -12.38 -28.19 -14.10
CA LYS A 73 -12.45 -27.80 -12.68
C LYS A 73 -11.05 -27.35 -12.23
N LYS A 74 -10.68 -26.11 -12.53
CA LYS A 74 -9.57 -25.41 -11.90
C LYS A 74 -9.95 -25.32 -10.43
N LYS A 75 -9.30 -26.12 -9.59
CA LYS A 75 -9.37 -25.98 -8.12
C LYS A 75 -9.07 -24.51 -7.84
N LYS A 76 -10.10 -23.74 -7.45
CA LYS A 76 -9.91 -22.37 -6.99
C LYS A 76 -9.07 -22.50 -5.73
N PHE A 77 -7.77 -22.26 -5.83
CA PHE A 77 -6.98 -21.94 -4.65
C PHE A 77 -7.63 -20.68 -4.08
N ALA A 78 -8.37 -20.84 -2.98
CA ALA A 78 -8.87 -19.71 -2.23
C ALA A 78 -7.63 -18.87 -1.89
N PRO A 79 -7.57 -17.59 -2.30
CA PRO A 79 -6.47 -16.74 -1.88
C PRO A 79 -6.51 -16.68 -0.35
N GLU A 80 -5.46 -17.20 0.30
CA GLU A 80 -5.28 -17.08 1.74
C GLU A 80 -5.53 -15.61 2.14
N PRO A 81 -6.28 -15.33 3.21
CA PRO A 81 -6.55 -13.96 3.62
C PRO A 81 -5.23 -13.29 3.98
N SER A 82 -4.73 -12.45 3.07
CA SER A 82 -3.49 -11.71 3.25
C SER A 82 -3.61 -10.81 4.47
N LYS A 83 -2.54 -10.79 5.26
CA LYS A 83 -2.41 -9.89 6.41
C LYS A 83 -2.37 -8.46 5.87
N ARG A 84 -3.18 -7.58 6.47
CA ARG A 84 -3.32 -6.18 6.04
C ARG A 84 -3.06 -5.25 7.22
N ILE A 85 -2.51 -4.08 6.94
CA ILE A 85 -2.35 -3.02 7.94
C ILE A 85 -3.74 -2.54 8.35
N CYS A 86 -4.03 -2.65 9.64
CA CYS A 86 -5.33 -2.30 10.19
C CYS A 86 -5.43 -0.81 10.54
N LYS A 87 -6.47 -0.13 10.03
CA LYS A 87 -6.72 1.29 10.31
C LYS A 87 -7.04 1.60 11.78
N GLN A 88 -7.47 0.60 12.54
CA GLN A 88 -7.86 0.74 13.94
C GLN A 88 -6.68 0.58 14.91
N CYS A 89 -5.74 -0.32 14.63
CA CYS A 89 -4.62 -0.60 15.54
C CYS A 89 -3.24 -0.29 14.96
N GLY A 90 -3.13 -0.06 13.64
CA GLY A 90 -1.87 0.20 12.94
C GLY A 90 -1.00 -1.03 12.68
N SER A 91 -1.40 -2.21 13.18
CA SER A 91 -0.64 -3.46 13.02
C SER A 91 -1.13 -4.29 11.84
N GLU A 92 -0.27 -5.18 11.33
CA GLU A 92 -0.61 -6.11 10.25
C GLU A 92 -1.26 -7.38 10.82
N HIS A 93 -2.51 -7.66 10.46
CA HIS A 93 -3.20 -8.88 10.89
C HIS A 93 -4.28 -9.31 9.88
N ARG A 94 -4.82 -10.52 10.06
CA ARG A 94 -5.94 -11.01 9.24
C ARG A 94 -7.23 -10.24 9.54
N PRO A 95 -8.17 -10.13 8.59
CA PRO A 95 -9.48 -9.55 8.86
C PRO A 95 -10.13 -10.16 10.12
N ARG A 96 -10.80 -9.33 10.93
CA ARG A 96 -11.45 -9.69 12.21
C ARG A 96 -10.53 -10.11 13.37
N GLN A 97 -9.22 -10.21 13.18
CA GLN A 97 -8.24 -10.49 14.25
C GLN A 97 -7.62 -9.23 14.84
N CYS A 98 -8.34 -8.11 14.82
CA CYS A 98 -7.81 -6.84 15.29
C CYS A 98 -7.64 -6.86 16.81
N PRO A 99 -6.43 -6.65 17.35
CA PRO A 99 -6.20 -6.62 18.78
C PRO A 99 -6.92 -5.45 19.46
N ALA A 100 -7.33 -4.43 18.70
CA ALA A 100 -8.09 -3.29 19.19
C ALA A 100 -9.60 -3.50 19.21
N ASN A 101 -10.13 -4.55 18.57
CA ASN A 101 -11.58 -4.81 18.59
C ASN A 101 -12.07 -5.01 20.03
N GLY A 102 -13.10 -4.24 20.41
CA GLY A 102 -13.70 -4.28 21.74
C GLY A 102 -12.87 -3.62 22.85
N LYS A 103 -11.66 -3.13 22.56
CA LYS A 103 -10.81 -2.47 23.56
C LYS A 103 -11.02 -0.95 23.54
N THR A 104 -10.89 -0.36 24.72
CA THR A 104 -10.98 1.09 24.91
C THR A 104 -9.58 1.69 24.98
N CYS A 105 -9.34 2.72 24.19
CA CYS A 105 -8.08 3.45 24.22
C CYS A 105 -7.94 4.23 25.52
N HIS A 106 -6.83 4.02 26.21
CA HIS A 106 -6.53 4.72 27.46
C HIS A 106 -6.36 6.23 27.27
N LYS A 107 -5.89 6.66 26.08
CA LYS A 107 -5.57 8.07 25.79
C LYS A 107 -6.81 8.92 25.45
N CYS A 108 -7.74 8.42 24.64
CA CYS A 108 -8.91 9.20 24.22
C CYS A 108 -10.26 8.61 24.67
N LYS A 109 -10.24 7.51 25.43
CA LYS A 109 -11.43 6.78 25.92
C LYS A 109 -12.39 6.30 24.81
N GLY A 110 -11.96 6.32 23.56
CA GLY A 110 -12.71 5.79 22.42
C GLY A 110 -12.53 4.27 22.30
N LYS A 111 -13.54 3.59 21.74
CA LYS A 111 -13.51 2.14 21.51
C LYS A 111 -12.80 1.80 20.18
N ASN A 112 -12.36 0.56 20.03
CA ASN A 112 -11.89 -0.03 18.78
C ASN A 112 -10.63 0.64 18.18
N HIS A 113 -9.70 1.12 19.02
CA HIS A 113 -8.33 1.49 18.63
C HIS A 113 -7.40 1.41 19.84
N LEU A 114 -6.09 1.30 19.61
CA LEU A 114 -5.11 1.12 20.71
C LEU A 114 -3.96 2.12 20.75
N LEU A 115 -3.36 2.60 19.65
CA LEU A 115 -2.13 3.42 19.69
C LEU A 115 -1.97 4.28 18.41
N PRO A 116 -1.03 5.26 18.34
CA PRO A 116 -1.24 6.62 17.84
C PRO A 116 -1.08 6.75 16.32
N PHE A 117 -1.76 5.92 15.54
CA PHE A 117 -1.99 6.30 14.15
C PHE A 117 -2.95 7.48 14.20
N VAL A 118 -2.38 8.69 14.06
CA VAL A 118 -3.13 9.94 14.09
C VAL A 118 -4.11 9.92 12.93
N ALA A 119 -5.33 9.47 13.20
CA ALA A 119 -6.49 9.95 12.48
C ALA A 119 -6.57 11.45 12.78
N GLN A 120 -5.98 12.27 11.89
CA GLN A 120 -6.30 13.69 11.85
C GLN A 120 -7.79 13.80 11.52
N GLY A 121 -8.57 13.89 12.59
CA GLY A 121 -10.01 13.84 12.55
C GLY A 121 -10.54 14.08 13.94
N LYS A 122 -10.07 15.17 14.56
CA LYS A 122 -10.70 15.74 15.76
C LYS A 122 -12.18 16.01 15.42
N ARG A 123 -13.06 15.05 15.69
CA ARG A 123 -14.44 15.38 16.04
C ARG A 123 -14.43 15.67 17.53
N THR A 124 -13.93 16.85 17.89
CA THR A 124 -14.29 17.46 19.16
C THR A 124 -15.80 17.59 19.16
N LYS A 125 -16.52 16.66 19.79
CA LYS A 125 -17.88 16.94 20.23
C LYS A 125 -17.74 18.08 21.22
N LEU A 126 -18.08 19.29 20.78
CA LEU A 126 -18.29 20.42 21.65
C LEU A 126 -19.18 19.93 22.79
N LEU A 127 -18.67 20.04 24.01
CA LEU A 127 -19.40 19.81 25.22
C LEU A 127 -20.52 20.85 25.28
N THR A 128 -21.73 20.53 24.81
CA THR A 128 -22.91 21.35 25.10
C THR A 128 -23.25 21.17 26.57
N ARG A 129 -22.59 21.97 27.41
CA ARG A 129 -22.97 22.18 28.81
C ARG A 129 -24.35 22.85 28.83
N GLN A 130 -25.28 22.13 29.45
CA GLN A 130 -26.00 22.60 30.63
C GLN A 130 -27.05 23.71 30.41
N ARG A 131 -28.31 23.26 30.57
CA ARG A 131 -29.49 23.99 31.07
C ARG A 131 -29.20 25.41 31.55
N PHE A 132 -29.77 26.41 30.87
CA PHE A 132 -30.14 27.67 31.50
C PHE A 132 -31.66 27.68 31.68
N MET A 133 -32.07 27.83 32.95
CA MET A 133 -33.45 28.02 33.34
C MET A 133 -33.97 29.34 32.75
N LYS A 134 -35.19 29.30 32.22
CA LYS A 134 -35.98 30.49 31.90
C LYS A 134 -36.26 31.23 33.21
N LEU A 135 -35.79 32.46 33.34
CA LEU A 135 -36.45 33.45 34.19
C LEU A 135 -37.31 34.33 33.29
N LYS A 136 -38.57 34.50 33.71
CA LYS A 136 -39.54 35.47 33.22
C LYS A 136 -39.70 36.54 34.29
#